data_AF-A0A2U3WSW9-F1
#
_entry.id   AF-A0A2U3WSW9-F1
#
_cell.length_a   1.000
_cell.length_b   1.000
_cell.length_c   1.000
_cell.angle_alpha   90.00
_cell.angle_beta   90.00
_cell.angle_gamma   90.00
#
_symmetry.space_group_name_H-M   'P 1'
#
loop_
_entity.id
_entity.type
_entity.pdbx_description
1 polymer ?
#
loop_
_entity_poly.entity_id
_entity_poly.type
_entity_poly.pdbx_seq_one_letter_code
_entity_poly.pdbx_strand_id
1 'polypeptide(L)'
;MSDPNKAAITAEKEALNLKLPPIVHPPEDIGVDTPAQSKLLNYRRSKQQQKMINQLVADGAKRSLDRTLDKRTPPIPEPDYPPTMTSEIKKKGFNYIYMKQCVESSPIVPIQQEWLDHMLMLIPESLKEGKEREELMKSLINEVSSDFEKSMKRYLVRSVLVKPPVKWLEDEGGPLPTSPEGLDYSNPWHSSYVQTRNQISANLHIVHPTMKILLDLGYTTFSNSVLLDLTGIRAKGPIDCESLRNDLSIQAKKAEEKIMNTWYPKVINLFTKKETLEAIKPEKLDAFYNCVSTLMSNQM
;
A
#
# COMPACT_ATOMS: atom_id res chain seq x y z
N MET A 1 32.07 53.58 -8.11
CA MET A 1 33.36 53.88 -7.43
C MET A 1 33.94 52.55 -7.00
N SER A 2 34.91 52.01 -7.76
CA SER A 2 35.53 50.71 -7.46
C SER A 2 36.55 50.90 -6.35
N ASP A 3 36.45 50.13 -5.25
CA ASP A 3 37.29 50.30 -4.07
C ASP A 3 38.76 49.96 -4.38
N PRO A 4 39.70 50.94 -4.35
CA PRO A 4 41.09 50.72 -4.73
C PRO A 4 41.80 49.71 -3.80
N ASN A 5 41.34 49.58 -2.56
CA ASN A 5 41.82 48.57 -1.61
C ASN A 5 41.44 47.15 -2.03
N LYS A 6 40.29 46.95 -2.67
CA LYS A 6 39.87 45.62 -3.08
C LYS A 6 40.73 45.09 -4.22
N ALA A 7 41.10 45.96 -5.15
CA ALA A 7 41.99 45.66 -6.27
C ALA A 7 43.42 45.35 -5.79
N ALA A 8 43.95 46.12 -4.84
CA ALA A 8 45.26 45.88 -4.23
C ALA A 8 45.33 44.53 -3.50
N ILE A 9 44.30 44.17 -2.73
CA ILE A 9 44.23 42.88 -2.00
C ILE A 9 44.11 41.69 -2.97
N THR A 10 43.40 41.84 -4.10
CA THR A 10 43.40 40.81 -5.15
C THR A 10 44.74 40.66 -5.85
N ALA A 11 45.42 41.77 -6.17
CA ALA A 11 46.73 41.75 -6.80
C ALA A 11 47.81 41.15 -5.89
N GLU A 12 47.75 41.43 -4.58
CA GLU A 12 48.64 40.83 -3.58
C GLU A 12 48.38 39.33 -3.41
N LYS A 13 47.10 38.91 -3.43
CA LYS A 13 46.74 37.48 -3.44
C LYS A 13 47.19 36.76 -4.71
N GLU A 14 47.18 37.44 -5.85
CA GLU A 14 47.64 36.90 -7.12
C GLU A 14 49.18 36.79 -7.17
N ALA A 15 49.89 37.79 -6.62
CA ALA A 15 51.34 37.77 -6.47
C ALA A 15 51.82 36.72 -5.46
N LEU A 16 51.08 36.47 -4.37
CA LEU A 16 51.35 35.39 -3.42
C LEU A 16 50.91 34.00 -3.92
N ASN A 17 50.10 33.95 -4.99
CA ASN A 17 49.78 32.74 -5.75
C ASN A 17 50.85 32.41 -6.80
N LEU A 18 52.09 32.86 -6.60
CA LEU A 18 53.26 32.22 -7.21
C LEU A 18 53.24 30.74 -6.79
N LYS A 19 52.65 29.91 -7.65
CA LYS A 19 52.60 28.46 -7.50
C LYS A 19 54.04 27.96 -7.48
N LEU A 20 54.58 27.81 -6.27
CA LEU A 20 55.70 26.92 -6.06
C LEU A 20 55.34 25.58 -6.73
N PRO A 21 56.25 24.98 -7.52
CA PRO A 21 55.96 23.72 -8.17
C PRO A 21 55.48 22.72 -7.11
N PRO A 22 54.43 21.94 -7.39
CA PRO A 22 53.95 20.94 -6.45
C PRO A 22 55.13 20.04 -6.06
N ILE A 23 55.32 19.82 -4.76
CA ILE A 23 56.35 18.92 -4.26
C ILE A 23 56.09 17.56 -4.91
N VAL A 24 57.02 17.11 -5.75
CA VAL A 24 56.91 15.84 -6.46
C VAL A 24 57.11 14.74 -5.42
N HIS A 25 56.03 14.04 -5.09
CA HIS A 25 56.11 12.83 -4.30
C HIS A 25 56.66 11.70 -5.19
N PRO A 26 57.62 10.88 -4.73
CA PRO A 26 58.00 9.67 -5.45
C PRO A 26 56.77 8.74 -5.60
N PRO A 27 56.64 8.01 -6.72
CA PRO A 27 55.54 7.09 -6.92
C PRO A 27 55.53 6.00 -5.82
N GLU A 28 54.33 5.63 -5.36
CA GLU A 28 54.09 4.72 -4.22
C GLU A 28 54.68 3.30 -4.40
N ASP A 29 55.23 2.98 -5.57
CA ASP A 29 55.71 1.64 -5.96
C ASP A 29 57.21 1.37 -5.70
N ILE A 30 57.95 2.31 -5.08
CA ILE A 30 59.28 1.99 -4.54
C ILE A 30 59.14 1.79 -3.04
N GLY A 31 58.63 0.62 -2.68
CA GLY A 31 58.36 0.26 -1.29
C GLY A 31 59.62 0.25 -0.43
N VAL A 32 59.88 1.34 0.30
CA VAL A 32 60.41 1.38 1.68
C VAL A 32 60.09 2.76 2.31
N ASP A 33 58.82 3.14 2.47
CA ASP A 33 58.49 4.25 3.36
C ASP A 33 58.20 3.70 4.76
N THR A 34 59.22 3.74 5.63
CA THR A 34 59.05 3.45 7.05
C THR A 34 57.97 4.41 7.61
N PRO A 35 57.04 4.00 8.49
CA PRO A 35 55.94 4.89 8.98
C PRO A 35 56.40 6.19 9.66
N ALA A 36 57.69 6.31 10.00
CA ALA A 36 58.30 7.56 10.46
C ALA A 36 58.61 8.54 9.31
N GLN A 37 59.02 8.05 8.14
CA GLN A 37 59.35 8.87 6.96
C GLN A 37 58.08 9.44 6.31
N SER A 38 57.00 8.66 6.21
CA SER A 38 55.70 9.14 5.70
C SER A 38 55.06 10.21 6.60
N LYS A 39 55.30 10.14 7.92
CA LYS A 39 54.92 11.20 8.87
C LYS A 39 55.66 12.50 8.59
N LEU A 40 56.96 12.46 8.28
CA LEU A 40 57.75 13.66 7.97
C LEU A 40 57.35 14.29 6.63
N LEU A 41 57.06 13.49 5.60
CA LEU A 41 56.63 13.98 4.29
C LEU A 41 55.26 14.68 4.34
N ASN A 42 54.35 14.18 5.17
CA ASN A 42 53.02 14.75 5.34
C ASN A 42 52.92 15.79 6.47
N TYR A 43 54.01 16.02 7.21
CA TYR A 43 54.05 16.97 8.31
C TYR A 43 54.08 18.41 7.78
N ARG A 44 52.99 19.15 8.04
CA ARG A 44 52.93 20.59 7.78
C ARG A 44 52.80 21.34 9.09
N ARG A 45 53.87 22.08 9.44
CA ARG A 45 53.94 22.88 10.68
C ARG A 45 52.76 23.85 10.81
N SER A 46 52.34 24.50 9.72
CA SER A 46 51.19 25.41 9.71
C SER A 46 49.88 24.72 10.10
N LYS A 47 49.64 23.51 9.58
CA LYS A 47 48.46 22.70 9.91
C LYS A 47 48.49 22.24 11.37
N GLN A 48 49.68 21.91 11.90
CA GLN A 48 49.88 21.55 13.30
C GLN A 48 49.61 22.75 14.23
N GLN A 49 50.12 23.93 13.88
CA GLN A 49 49.88 25.17 14.63
C GLN A 49 48.39 25.56 14.59
N GLN A 50 47.72 25.44 13.44
CA GLN A 50 46.28 25.68 13.35
C GLN A 50 45.48 24.71 14.24
N LYS A 51 45.85 23.42 14.25
CA LYS A 51 45.23 22.44 15.15
C LYS A 51 45.42 22.80 16.62
N MET A 52 46.63 23.21 17.00
CA MET A 52 46.95 23.63 18.37
C MET A 52 46.15 24.87 18.78
N ILE A 53 46.04 25.86 17.90
CA ILE A 53 45.23 27.07 18.15
C ILE A 53 43.75 26.70 18.29
N ASN A 54 43.22 25.86 17.40
CA ASN A 54 41.83 25.43 17.46
C ASN A 54 41.53 24.64 18.76
N GLN A 55 42.47 23.81 19.22
CA GLN A 55 42.36 23.14 20.51
C GLN A 55 42.36 24.14 21.67
N LEU A 56 43.24 25.14 21.65
CA LEU A 56 43.28 26.18 22.67
C LEU A 56 41.96 26.97 22.75
N VAL A 57 41.36 27.27 21.59
CA VAL A 57 40.07 27.95 21.50
C VAL A 57 38.95 27.07 22.06
N ALA A 58 38.93 25.78 21.71
CA ALA A 58 37.95 24.83 22.22
C ALA A 58 38.08 24.64 23.74
N ASP A 59 39.30 24.53 24.26
CA ASP A 59 39.56 24.42 25.70
C ASP A 59 39.19 25.72 26.43
N GLY A 60 39.46 26.88 25.84
CA GLY A 60 39.03 28.18 26.35
C GLY A 60 37.51 28.30 26.43
N ALA A 61 36.81 27.87 25.38
CA ALA A 61 35.35 27.83 25.34
C ALA A 61 34.79 26.89 26.41
N LYS A 62 35.36 25.69 26.56
CA LYS A 62 34.97 24.72 27.59
C LYS A 62 35.16 25.29 29.00
N ARG A 63 36.32 25.87 29.30
CA ARG A 63 36.57 26.52 30.60
C ARG A 63 35.65 27.71 30.86
N SER A 64 35.28 28.47 29.82
CA SER A 64 34.31 29.56 29.95
C SER A 64 32.92 29.01 30.30
N LEU A 65 32.54 27.90 29.69
CA LEU A 65 31.25 27.23 29.90
C LEU A 65 31.21 26.65 31.32
N ASP A 66 32.26 25.95 31.74
CA ASP A 66 32.39 25.41 33.10
C ASP A 66 32.34 26.54 34.13
N ARG A 67 33.05 27.66 33.92
CA ARG A 67 32.94 28.85 34.79
C ARG A 67 31.54 29.47 34.82
N THR A 68 30.79 29.43 33.72
CA THR A 68 29.40 29.90 33.70
C THR A 68 28.45 28.93 34.37
N LEU A 69 28.74 27.63 34.33
CA LEU A 69 27.96 26.60 35.01
C LEU A 69 28.25 26.60 36.53
N ASP A 70 29.51 26.76 36.94
CA ASP A 70 29.92 26.84 38.35
C ASP A 70 29.43 28.14 39.03
N LYS A 71 29.33 29.23 38.26
CA LYS A 71 28.70 30.49 38.71
C LYS A 71 27.18 30.48 38.60
N ARG A 72 26.60 29.49 37.91
CA ARG A 72 25.17 29.27 37.93
C ARG A 72 24.88 28.71 39.31
N THR A 73 24.22 29.50 40.14
CA THR A 73 23.57 28.99 41.34
C THR A 73 22.86 27.69 40.96
N PRO A 74 22.96 26.59 41.75
CA PRO A 74 22.16 25.41 41.48
C PRO A 74 20.73 25.87 41.23
N PRO A 75 20.03 25.33 40.21
CA PRO A 75 18.66 25.74 39.94
C PRO A 75 17.92 25.64 41.27
N ILE A 76 17.49 26.80 41.77
CA ILE A 76 16.63 26.87 42.95
C ILE A 76 15.50 25.88 42.65
N PRO A 77 15.20 24.89 43.52
CA PRO A 77 14.06 24.02 43.30
C PRO A 77 12.88 24.92 42.95
N GLU A 78 12.19 24.61 41.85
CA GLU A 78 11.13 25.48 41.33
C GLU A 78 10.29 25.97 42.52
N PRO A 79 10.14 27.30 42.70
CA PRO A 79 9.39 27.82 43.83
C PRO A 79 8.04 27.11 43.84
N ASP A 80 7.69 26.47 44.96
CA ASP A 80 6.39 25.82 45.08
C ASP A 80 5.35 26.95 45.15
N TYR A 81 4.91 27.37 43.97
CA TYR A 81 3.98 28.48 43.84
C TYR A 81 2.67 28.06 44.50
N PRO A 82 2.05 28.92 45.31
CA PRO A 82 0.77 28.59 45.92
C PRO A 82 -0.22 28.22 44.80
N PRO A 83 -1.14 27.26 45.04
CA PRO A 83 -2.09 26.77 44.03
C PRO A 83 -2.97 27.89 43.43
N THR A 84 -2.92 29.11 43.93
CA THR A 84 -3.54 30.31 43.38
C THR A 84 -2.82 30.91 42.16
N MET A 85 -1.52 30.64 41.92
CA MET A 85 -0.73 31.26 40.84
C MET A 85 -0.48 30.36 39.61
N THR A 86 -0.93 29.11 39.62
CA THR A 86 -0.90 28.26 38.42
C THR A 86 -2.07 28.61 37.51
N SER A 87 -1.79 28.88 36.23
CA SER A 87 -2.86 29.12 35.25
C SER A 87 -3.82 27.93 35.22
N GLU A 88 -5.12 28.18 35.01
CA GLU A 88 -6.14 27.12 35.01
C GLU A 88 -5.80 25.99 34.02
N ILE A 89 -5.15 26.34 32.91
CA ILE A 89 -4.68 25.41 31.88
C ILE A 89 -3.59 24.48 32.42
N LYS A 90 -2.64 24.99 33.21
CA LYS A 90 -1.60 24.17 33.86
C LYS A 90 -2.20 23.23 34.90
N LYS A 91 -3.14 23.71 35.72
CA LYS A 91 -3.85 22.88 36.70
C LYS A 91 -4.60 21.72 36.03
N LYS A 92 -5.31 22.00 34.93
CA LYS A 92 -5.99 20.98 34.13
C LYS A 92 -5.01 19.95 33.55
N GLY A 93 -3.83 20.38 33.11
CA GLY A 93 -2.77 19.49 32.65
C GLY A 93 -2.22 18.55 33.73
N PHE A 94 -1.89 19.09 34.91
CA PHE A 94 -1.40 18.27 36.03
C PHE A 94 -2.46 17.30 36.55
N ASN A 95 -3.72 17.75 36.63
CA ASN A 95 -4.83 16.88 37.01
C ASN A 95 -5.02 15.75 35.99
N TYR A 96 -4.94 16.05 34.70
CA TYR A 96 -5.00 15.02 33.66
C TYR A 96 -3.87 13.99 33.79
N ILE A 97 -2.62 14.39 34.08
CA ILE A 97 -1.51 13.45 34.30
C ILE A 97 -1.80 12.53 35.49
N TYR A 98 -2.28 13.10 36.60
CA TYR A 98 -2.63 12.33 37.78
C TYR A 98 -3.76 11.33 37.48
N MET A 99 -4.84 11.79 36.84
CA MET A 99 -5.93 10.90 36.44
C MET A 99 -5.46 9.83 35.44
N LYS A 100 -4.57 10.16 34.51
CA LYS A 100 -3.99 9.22 33.55
C LYS A 100 -3.26 8.09 34.28
N GLN A 101 -2.43 8.41 35.28
CA GLN A 101 -1.74 7.40 36.10
C GLN A 101 -2.72 6.49 36.85
N CYS A 102 -3.83 7.04 37.35
CA CYS A 102 -4.88 6.24 38.00
C CYS A 102 -5.59 5.29 37.03
N VAL A 103 -5.79 5.70 35.78
CA VAL A 103 -6.41 4.83 34.76
C VAL A 103 -5.42 3.76 34.29
N GLU A 104 -4.13 4.11 34.14
CA GLU A 104 -3.09 3.15 33.74
C GLU A 104 -2.77 2.09 34.80
N SER A 105 -3.03 2.39 36.08
CA SER A 105 -2.89 1.43 37.19
C SER A 105 -4.12 0.55 37.40
N SER A 106 -5.22 0.83 36.69
CA SER A 106 -6.42 -0.01 36.71
C SER A 106 -6.11 -1.40 36.16
N PRO A 107 -6.66 -2.48 36.74
CA PRO A 107 -6.48 -3.82 36.20
C PRO A 107 -7.08 -3.91 34.80
N ILE A 108 -6.32 -4.46 33.87
CA ILE A 108 -6.73 -4.71 32.49
C ILE A 108 -6.82 -6.20 32.26
N VAL A 109 -7.81 -6.61 31.48
CA VAL A 109 -7.96 -7.99 31.06
C VAL A 109 -6.74 -8.36 30.19
N PRO A 110 -5.93 -9.35 30.61
CA PRO A 110 -4.79 -9.78 29.81
C PRO A 110 -5.25 -10.38 28.49
N ILE A 111 -4.34 -10.51 27.54
CA ILE A 111 -4.62 -11.17 26.26
C ILE A 111 -5.14 -12.60 26.50
N GLN A 112 -6.20 -12.99 25.78
CA GLN A 112 -6.77 -14.32 25.90
C GLN A 112 -5.82 -15.36 25.28
N GLN A 113 -5.64 -16.49 25.96
CA GLN A 113 -4.77 -17.58 25.49
C GLN A 113 -5.23 -18.14 24.15
N GLU A 114 -6.54 -18.23 23.92
CA GLU A 114 -7.12 -18.66 22.64
C GLU A 114 -6.61 -17.83 21.46
N TRP A 115 -6.38 -16.53 21.64
CA TRP A 115 -5.87 -15.66 20.59
C TRP A 115 -4.39 -15.92 20.31
N LEU A 116 -3.61 -16.16 21.36
CA LEU A 116 -2.21 -16.56 21.22
C LEU A 116 -2.10 -17.91 20.53
N ASP A 117 -2.95 -18.87 20.89
CA ASP A 117 -3.01 -20.20 20.28
C ASP A 117 -3.38 -20.11 18.79
N HIS A 118 -4.34 -19.26 18.44
CA HIS A 118 -4.70 -18.98 17.05
C HIS A 118 -3.54 -18.35 16.26
N MET A 119 -2.85 -17.37 16.83
CA MET A 119 -1.65 -16.78 16.20
C MET A 119 -0.57 -17.84 15.99
N LEU A 120 -0.36 -18.73 16.98
CA LEU A 120 0.58 -19.82 16.87
C LEU A 120 0.16 -20.84 15.81
N MET A 121 -1.12 -21.15 15.64
CA MET A 121 -1.61 -22.06 14.59
C MET A 121 -1.31 -21.56 13.17
N LEU A 122 -1.27 -20.24 12.96
CA LEU A 122 -0.93 -19.66 11.65
C LEU A 122 0.56 -19.81 11.30
N ILE A 123 1.42 -20.08 12.29
CA ILE A 123 2.86 -20.25 12.10
C ILE A 123 3.17 -21.71 11.72
N PRO A 124 3.84 -21.97 10.58
CA PRO A 124 4.28 -23.31 10.18
C PRO A 124 5.13 -24.01 11.25
N GLU A 125 4.94 -25.32 11.43
CA GLU A 125 5.64 -26.13 12.44
C GLU A 125 7.17 -26.12 12.27
N SER A 126 7.65 -26.04 11.03
CA SER A 126 9.07 -25.93 10.69
C SER A 126 9.77 -24.70 11.29
N LEU A 127 9.01 -23.67 11.69
CA LEU A 127 9.51 -22.45 12.32
C LEU A 127 9.39 -22.49 13.85
N LYS A 128 8.64 -23.45 14.40
CA LYS A 128 8.47 -23.65 15.86
C LYS A 128 9.55 -24.55 16.44
N GLU A 129 10.13 -25.42 15.63
CA GLU A 129 11.11 -26.41 16.08
C GLU A 129 12.51 -25.81 16.27
N GLY A 130 13.08 -25.99 17.47
CA GLY A 130 14.46 -25.61 17.82
C GLY A 130 14.55 -24.85 19.15
N LYS A 131 15.59 -25.12 19.96
CA LYS A 131 15.76 -24.51 21.30
C LYS A 131 15.83 -22.98 21.28
N GLU A 132 16.59 -22.41 20.34
CA GLU A 132 16.72 -20.95 20.17
C GLU A 132 15.42 -20.31 19.65
N ARG A 133 14.66 -21.04 18.83
CA ARG A 133 13.38 -20.56 18.28
C ARG A 133 12.26 -20.60 19.30
N GLU A 134 12.28 -21.54 20.23
CA GLU A 134 11.34 -21.58 21.35
C GLU A 134 11.54 -20.38 22.31
N GLU A 135 12.78 -19.99 22.56
CA GLU A 135 13.10 -18.80 23.35
C GLU A 135 12.68 -17.51 22.64
N LEU A 136 12.96 -17.41 21.33
CA LEU A 136 12.48 -16.31 20.50
C LEU A 136 10.95 -16.24 20.46
N MET A 137 10.26 -17.39 20.40
CA MET A 137 8.80 -17.43 20.44
C MET A 137 8.24 -16.92 21.77
N LYS A 138 8.84 -17.31 22.89
CA LYS A 138 8.47 -16.79 24.23
C LYS A 138 8.68 -15.28 24.30
N SER A 139 9.81 -14.79 23.77
CA SER A 139 10.08 -13.34 23.68
C SER A 139 9.02 -12.61 22.86
N LEU A 140 8.65 -13.14 21.69
CA LEU A 140 7.63 -12.55 20.82
C LEU A 140 6.24 -12.56 21.45
N ILE A 141 5.84 -13.65 22.12
CA ILE A 141 4.56 -13.71 22.84
C ILE A 141 4.53 -12.67 23.97
N ASN A 142 5.64 -12.49 24.68
CA ASN A 142 5.75 -11.47 25.72
C ASN A 142 5.68 -10.05 25.15
N GLU A 143 6.32 -9.80 23.99
CA GLU A 143 6.25 -8.53 23.28
C GLU A 143 4.80 -8.21 22.86
N VAL A 144 4.13 -9.15 22.20
CA VAL A 144 2.73 -9.02 21.79
C VAL A 144 1.81 -8.78 22.99
N SER A 145 2.04 -9.50 24.09
CA SER A 145 1.26 -9.33 25.33
C SER A 145 1.48 -7.94 25.95
N SER A 146 2.73 -7.48 25.99
CA SER A 146 3.09 -6.15 26.49
C SER A 146 2.48 -5.05 25.63
N ASP A 147 2.53 -5.20 24.31
CA ASP A 147 1.99 -4.21 23.38
C ASP A 147 0.46 -4.17 23.37
N PHE A 148 -0.19 -5.33 23.54
CA PHE A 148 -1.62 -5.39 23.80
C PHE A 148 -1.99 -4.64 25.08
N GLU A 149 -1.27 -4.88 26.19
CA GLU A 149 -1.52 -4.21 27.47
C GLU A 149 -1.34 -2.69 27.35
N LYS A 150 -0.24 -2.23 26.74
CA LYS A 150 0.00 -0.80 26.46
C LYS A 150 -1.11 -0.19 25.61
N SER A 151 -1.53 -0.89 24.56
CA SER A 151 -2.59 -0.42 23.65
C SER A 151 -3.93 -0.33 24.37
N MET A 152 -4.24 -1.29 25.24
CA MET A 152 -5.48 -1.30 26.01
C MET A 152 -5.49 -0.21 27.10
N LYS A 153 -4.38 -0.02 27.83
CA LYS A 153 -4.19 1.12 28.78
C LYS A 153 -4.48 2.44 28.09
N ARG A 154 -3.88 2.60 26.91
CA ARG A 154 -4.01 3.81 26.11
C ARG A 154 -5.43 4.03 25.58
N TYR A 155 -6.10 2.97 25.14
CA TYR A 155 -7.50 3.03 24.76
C TYR A 155 -8.38 3.46 25.93
N LEU A 156 -8.18 2.88 27.13
CA LEU A 156 -8.92 3.25 28.34
C LEU A 156 -8.70 4.70 28.76
N VAL A 157 -7.46 5.19 28.73
CA VAL A 157 -7.15 6.60 29.01
C VAL A 157 -7.90 7.52 28.06
N ARG A 158 -7.93 7.21 26.76
CA ARG A 158 -8.64 8.01 25.75
C ARG A 158 -10.15 7.92 25.84
N SER A 159 -10.71 6.78 26.27
CA SER A 159 -12.16 6.59 26.38
C SER A 159 -12.74 7.22 27.64
N VAL A 160 -11.99 7.23 28.75
CA VAL A 160 -12.43 7.78 30.04
C VAL A 160 -12.04 9.25 30.21
N LEU A 161 -10.83 9.65 29.79
CA LEU A 161 -10.32 11.00 30.00
C LEU A 161 -10.30 11.82 28.72
N VAL A 162 -10.96 12.98 28.77
CA VAL A 162 -10.88 13.98 27.69
C VAL A 162 -9.57 14.76 27.84
N LYS A 163 -8.73 14.72 26.80
CA LYS A 163 -7.45 15.42 26.78
C LYS A 163 -7.67 16.95 26.76
N PRO A 164 -7.09 17.71 27.71
CA PRO A 164 -7.13 19.17 27.66
C PRO A 164 -6.27 19.70 26.49
N PRO A 165 -6.61 20.87 25.88
CA PRO A 165 -5.92 21.42 24.72
C PRO A 165 -4.59 22.08 25.12
N VAL A 166 -3.64 21.29 25.62
CA VAL A 166 -2.34 21.75 26.12
C VAL A 166 -1.22 21.18 25.24
N LYS A 167 -0.40 22.06 24.65
CA LYS A 167 0.62 21.69 23.66
C LYS A 167 1.74 20.79 24.21
N TRP A 168 2.10 20.92 25.48
CA TRP A 168 3.16 20.12 26.11
C TRP A 168 2.68 18.72 26.56
N LEU A 169 1.37 18.49 26.55
CA LEU A 169 0.80 17.20 26.88
C LEU A 169 0.70 16.41 25.56
N GLU A 170 1.83 15.91 25.05
CA GLU A 170 1.81 15.05 23.87
C GLU A 170 1.25 13.66 24.24
N ASP A 171 0.52 13.04 23.31
CA ASP A 171 0.09 11.66 23.48
C ASP A 171 1.21 10.80 22.90
N GLU A 172 1.83 9.95 23.73
CA GLU A 172 3.05 9.22 23.36
C GLU A 172 2.85 8.19 22.24
N GLY A 173 1.60 7.90 21.86
CA GLY A 173 1.34 7.14 20.64
C GLY A 173 0.52 7.95 19.65
N GLY A 174 0.72 7.68 18.35
CA GLY A 174 0.03 8.33 17.23
C GLY A 174 -1.50 8.07 17.17
N PRO A 175 -2.14 7.97 15.99
CA PRO A 175 -3.52 7.49 15.94
C PRO A 175 -3.62 6.07 16.53
N LEU A 176 -4.81 5.69 17.04
CA LEU A 176 -5.04 4.26 17.34
C LEU A 176 -4.93 3.50 16.01
N PRO A 177 -4.39 2.27 16.00
CA PRO A 177 -4.42 1.45 14.81
C PRO A 177 -5.90 1.28 14.38
N THR A 178 -6.21 1.77 13.18
CA THR A 178 -7.53 1.56 12.56
C THR A 178 -7.65 0.08 12.23
N SER A 179 -8.84 -0.50 12.37
CA SER A 179 -9.11 -1.83 11.84
C SER A 179 -8.64 -1.89 10.38
N PRO A 180 -7.89 -2.91 9.96
CA PRO A 180 -7.49 -3.04 8.57
C PRO A 180 -8.73 -3.02 7.68
N GLU A 181 -8.80 -2.02 6.80
CA GLU A 181 -9.82 -1.95 5.77
C GLU A 181 -9.50 -3.02 4.72
N GLY A 182 -10.47 -3.88 4.39
CA GLY A 182 -10.29 -4.96 3.42
C GLY A 182 -9.98 -6.34 4.01
N LEU A 183 -10.28 -6.59 5.28
CA LEU A 183 -10.36 -7.98 5.78
C LEU A 183 -11.35 -8.77 4.91
N ASP A 184 -10.85 -9.82 4.28
CA ASP A 184 -11.65 -10.70 3.43
C ASP A 184 -12.49 -11.64 4.31
N TYR A 185 -13.74 -11.25 4.56
CA TYR A 185 -14.72 -12.06 5.28
C TYR A 185 -15.29 -13.21 4.42
N SER A 186 -14.74 -13.49 3.23
CA SER A 186 -15.24 -14.55 2.34
C SER A 186 -14.88 -15.99 2.77
N ASN A 187 -14.03 -16.15 3.80
CA ASN A 187 -13.52 -17.45 4.23
C ASN A 187 -14.55 -18.59 4.44
N PRO A 188 -15.78 -18.39 4.98
CA PRO A 188 -16.69 -19.53 5.16
C PRO A 188 -17.31 -20.03 3.85
N TRP A 189 -17.44 -19.19 2.81
CA TRP A 189 -18.09 -19.56 1.55
C TRP A 189 -17.13 -19.60 0.36
N HIS A 190 -15.88 -19.15 0.52
CA HIS A 190 -14.89 -19.10 -0.56
C HIS A 190 -14.69 -20.46 -1.23
N SER A 191 -14.56 -21.53 -0.44
CA SER A 191 -14.41 -22.89 -0.96
C SER A 191 -15.62 -23.34 -1.79
N SER A 192 -16.84 -23.08 -1.30
CA SER A 192 -18.10 -23.37 -1.99
C SER A 192 -18.25 -22.55 -3.27
N TYR A 193 -17.87 -21.27 -3.23
CA TYR A 193 -17.86 -20.39 -4.39
C TYR A 193 -16.88 -20.89 -5.46
N VAL A 194 -15.64 -21.22 -5.09
CA VAL A 194 -14.64 -21.75 -6.02
C VAL A 194 -15.11 -23.07 -6.63
N GLN A 195 -15.68 -23.97 -5.81
CA GLN A 195 -16.25 -25.23 -6.30
C GLN A 195 -17.38 -25.00 -7.30
N THR A 196 -18.36 -24.17 -6.95
CA THR A 196 -19.52 -23.87 -7.80
C THR A 196 -19.09 -23.17 -9.10
N ARG A 197 -18.16 -22.22 -9.00
CA ARG A 197 -17.57 -21.54 -10.16
C ARG A 197 -16.89 -22.51 -11.11
N ASN A 198 -16.15 -23.48 -10.57
CA ASN A 198 -15.48 -24.52 -11.38
C ASN A 198 -16.50 -25.47 -12.02
N GLN A 199 -17.60 -25.78 -11.34
CA GLN A 199 -18.69 -26.58 -11.92
C GLN A 199 -19.40 -25.83 -13.05
N ILE A 200 -19.72 -24.55 -12.86
CA ILE A 200 -20.34 -23.70 -13.87
C ILE A 200 -19.42 -23.57 -15.09
N SER A 201 -18.13 -23.28 -14.88
CA SER A 201 -17.18 -23.13 -15.99
C SER A 201 -17.00 -24.42 -16.78
N ALA A 202 -17.03 -25.57 -16.11
CA ALA A 202 -16.86 -26.88 -16.74
C ALA A 202 -18.09 -27.37 -17.52
N ASN A 203 -19.30 -26.90 -17.20
CA ASN A 203 -20.54 -27.43 -17.75
C ASN A 203 -21.30 -26.44 -18.64
N LEU A 204 -21.19 -25.13 -18.39
CA LEU A 204 -22.02 -24.13 -19.06
C LEU A 204 -21.38 -23.55 -20.32
N HIS A 205 -20.07 -23.79 -20.54
CA HIS A 205 -19.32 -23.43 -21.76
C HIS A 205 -19.44 -21.96 -22.22
N ILE A 206 -19.92 -21.02 -21.38
CA ILE A 206 -20.15 -19.60 -21.72
C ILE A 206 -18.88 -18.90 -22.23
N VAL A 207 -17.72 -19.27 -21.67
CA VAL A 207 -16.44 -18.62 -21.97
C VAL A 207 -15.82 -19.16 -23.26
N HIS A 208 -16.44 -20.15 -23.92
CA HIS A 208 -15.88 -20.75 -25.13
C HIS A 208 -15.84 -19.73 -26.29
N PRO A 209 -14.71 -19.58 -27.01
CA PRO A 209 -14.59 -18.61 -28.12
C PRO A 209 -15.69 -18.73 -29.17
N THR A 210 -16.16 -19.95 -29.45
CA THR A 210 -17.26 -20.21 -30.39
C THR A 210 -18.57 -19.55 -29.97
N MET A 211 -18.87 -19.48 -28.66
CA MET A 211 -20.09 -18.83 -28.17
C MET A 211 -20.04 -17.32 -28.41
N LYS A 212 -18.87 -16.71 -28.24
CA LYS A 212 -18.65 -15.30 -28.57
C LYS A 212 -18.82 -15.02 -30.06
N ILE A 213 -18.27 -15.88 -30.93
CA ILE A 213 -18.39 -15.74 -32.39
C ILE A 213 -19.84 -15.91 -32.83
N LEU A 214 -20.56 -16.89 -32.26
CA LEU A 214 -21.99 -17.07 -32.51
C LEU A 214 -22.78 -15.84 -32.06
N LEU A 215 -22.45 -15.28 -30.89
CA LEU A 215 -23.09 -14.10 -30.37
C LEU A 215 -22.92 -12.89 -31.31
N ASP A 216 -21.69 -12.64 -31.74
CA ASP A 216 -21.34 -11.57 -32.69
C ASP A 216 -22.01 -11.76 -34.06
N LEU A 217 -22.07 -13.01 -34.54
CA LEU A 217 -22.77 -13.34 -35.77
C LEU A 217 -24.26 -12.99 -35.69
N GLY A 218 -24.94 -13.35 -34.59
CA GLY A 218 -26.33 -12.97 -34.37
C GLY A 218 -26.51 -11.46 -34.29
N TYR A 219 -25.67 -10.75 -33.52
CA TYR A 219 -25.74 -9.28 -33.45
C TYR A 219 -25.58 -8.64 -34.82
N THR A 220 -24.58 -9.02 -35.61
CA THR A 220 -24.35 -8.42 -36.93
C THR A 220 -25.46 -8.72 -37.94
N THR A 221 -26.10 -9.90 -37.89
CA THR A 221 -27.20 -10.24 -38.80
C THR A 221 -28.54 -9.60 -38.39
N PHE A 222 -28.85 -9.57 -37.10
CA PHE A 222 -30.13 -9.07 -36.60
C PHE A 222 -30.16 -7.56 -36.42
N SER A 223 -29.01 -6.89 -36.19
CA SER A 223 -28.96 -5.42 -36.04
C SER A 223 -29.56 -4.67 -37.24
N ASN A 224 -29.38 -5.21 -38.45
CA ASN A 224 -29.86 -4.61 -39.69
C ASN A 224 -31.13 -5.30 -40.24
N SER A 225 -31.68 -6.28 -39.53
CA SER A 225 -32.82 -7.07 -40.02
C SER A 225 -34.05 -6.83 -39.15
N VAL A 226 -35.09 -6.28 -39.76
CA VAL A 226 -36.41 -6.17 -39.14
C VAL A 226 -37.20 -7.45 -39.43
N LEU A 227 -37.64 -8.15 -38.38
CA LEU A 227 -38.44 -9.37 -38.50
C LEU A 227 -39.84 -9.10 -39.05
N LEU A 228 -40.47 -8.01 -38.61
CA LEU A 228 -41.80 -7.58 -39.03
C LEU A 228 -41.80 -6.09 -39.31
N ASP A 229 -42.06 -5.71 -40.57
CA ASP A 229 -42.14 -4.31 -40.96
C ASP A 229 -43.58 -3.82 -40.87
N LEU A 230 -43.87 -3.09 -39.79
CA LEU A 230 -45.19 -2.54 -39.50
C LEU A 230 -45.36 -1.09 -39.98
N THR A 231 -44.31 -0.47 -40.53
CA THR A 231 -44.31 0.98 -40.86
C THR A 231 -45.36 1.34 -41.90
N GLY A 232 -45.60 0.46 -42.88
CA GLY A 232 -46.59 0.65 -43.94
C GLY A 232 -48.03 0.30 -43.57
N ILE A 233 -48.27 -0.32 -42.41
CA ILE A 233 -49.61 -0.82 -42.04
C ILE A 233 -50.54 0.33 -41.69
N ARG A 234 -50.04 1.38 -41.01
CA ARG A 234 -50.84 2.57 -40.67
C ARG A 234 -51.26 3.38 -41.89
N ALA A 235 -50.45 3.37 -42.95
CA ALA A 235 -50.75 4.09 -44.20
C ALA A 235 -51.88 3.44 -45.01
N LYS A 236 -52.19 2.17 -44.77
CA LYS A 236 -53.26 1.42 -45.47
C LYS A 236 -54.68 1.73 -44.96
N GLY A 237 -54.84 2.46 -43.86
CA GLY A 237 -56.15 2.81 -43.30
C GLY A 237 -56.84 1.64 -42.56
N PRO A 238 -58.18 1.60 -42.49
CA PRO A 238 -58.91 0.47 -41.89
C PRO A 238 -58.61 -0.82 -42.66
N ILE A 239 -58.06 -1.82 -41.96
CA ILE A 239 -57.66 -3.11 -42.52
C ILE A 239 -58.50 -4.21 -41.89
N ASP A 240 -58.92 -5.18 -42.69
CA ASP A 240 -59.58 -6.38 -42.20
C ASP A 240 -58.59 -7.32 -41.47
N CYS A 241 -59.04 -7.91 -40.36
CA CYS A 241 -58.19 -8.75 -39.50
C CYS A 241 -57.60 -9.97 -40.24
N GLU A 242 -58.34 -10.58 -41.18
CA GLU A 242 -57.80 -11.70 -41.95
C GLU A 242 -56.72 -11.24 -42.92
N SER A 243 -56.93 -10.10 -43.59
CA SER A 243 -55.93 -9.53 -44.49
C SER A 243 -54.64 -9.14 -43.75
N LEU A 244 -54.74 -8.58 -42.54
CA LEU A 244 -53.58 -8.29 -41.69
C LEU A 244 -52.86 -9.57 -41.27
N ARG A 245 -53.59 -10.61 -40.86
CA ARG A 245 -53.00 -11.90 -40.50
C ARG A 245 -52.23 -12.51 -41.67
N ASN A 246 -52.79 -12.43 -42.87
CA ASN A 246 -52.15 -12.95 -44.07
C ASN A 246 -50.88 -12.15 -44.43
N ASP A 247 -50.93 -10.83 -44.39
CA ASP A 247 -49.77 -9.95 -44.62
C ASP A 247 -48.64 -10.24 -43.61
N LEU A 248 -48.97 -10.35 -42.31
CA LEU A 248 -48.01 -10.67 -41.26
C LEU A 248 -47.45 -12.09 -41.44
N SER A 249 -48.27 -13.07 -41.82
CA SER A 249 -47.81 -14.43 -42.10
C SER A 249 -46.84 -14.48 -43.28
N ILE A 250 -47.07 -13.68 -44.33
CA ILE A 250 -46.17 -13.60 -45.49
C ILE A 250 -44.85 -12.95 -45.08
N GLN A 251 -44.89 -11.84 -44.31
CA GLN A 251 -43.68 -11.20 -43.80
C GLN A 251 -42.89 -12.12 -42.88
N ALA A 252 -43.55 -12.84 -41.97
CA ALA A 252 -42.92 -13.80 -41.07
C ALA A 252 -42.22 -14.93 -41.85
N LYS A 253 -42.89 -15.53 -42.85
CA LYS A 253 -42.28 -16.55 -43.73
C LYS A 253 -41.08 -16.01 -44.51
N LYS A 254 -41.17 -14.78 -45.01
CA LYS A 254 -40.05 -14.13 -45.71
C LYS A 254 -38.87 -13.86 -44.78
N ALA A 255 -39.13 -13.47 -43.54
CA ALA A 255 -38.10 -13.27 -42.52
C ALA A 255 -37.45 -14.60 -42.12
N GLU A 256 -38.25 -15.65 -41.90
CA GLU A 256 -37.79 -17.01 -41.65
C GLU A 256 -36.88 -17.51 -42.78
N GLU A 257 -37.31 -17.39 -44.03
CA GLU A 257 -36.52 -17.80 -45.20
C GLU A 257 -35.20 -17.02 -45.29
N LYS A 258 -35.22 -15.72 -45.02
CA LYS A 258 -34.00 -14.90 -44.98
C LYS A 258 -33.03 -15.40 -43.91
N ILE A 259 -33.52 -15.73 -42.71
CA ILE A 259 -32.69 -16.23 -41.60
C ILE A 259 -32.11 -17.61 -41.93
N MET A 260 -32.94 -18.50 -42.46
CA MET A 260 -32.55 -19.86 -42.88
C MET A 260 -31.52 -19.85 -44.01
N ASN A 261 -31.56 -18.86 -44.91
CA ASN A 261 -30.63 -18.76 -46.03
C ASN A 261 -29.37 -17.92 -45.74
N THR A 262 -29.34 -17.10 -44.69
CA THR A 262 -28.21 -16.19 -44.43
C THR A 262 -27.49 -16.43 -43.10
N TRP A 263 -28.24 -16.52 -41.98
CA TRP A 263 -27.65 -16.67 -40.65
C TRP A 263 -27.40 -18.15 -40.33
N TYR A 264 -28.42 -19.00 -40.51
CA TYR A 264 -28.34 -20.42 -40.17
C TYR A 264 -27.18 -21.17 -40.88
N PRO A 265 -26.89 -20.95 -42.18
CA PRO A 265 -25.77 -21.62 -42.84
C PRO A 265 -24.40 -21.18 -42.30
N LYS A 266 -24.28 -19.93 -41.84
CA LYS A 266 -23.06 -19.42 -41.20
C LYS A 266 -22.87 -20.04 -39.81
N VAL A 267 -23.97 -20.23 -39.07
CA VAL A 267 -23.97 -20.96 -37.80
C VAL A 267 -23.54 -22.41 -38.02
N ILE A 268 -24.10 -23.12 -39.00
CA ILE A 268 -23.68 -24.49 -39.33
C ILE A 268 -22.18 -24.52 -39.66
N ASN A 269 -21.70 -23.63 -40.54
CA ASN A 269 -20.29 -23.60 -40.92
C ASN A 269 -19.34 -23.32 -39.74
N LEU A 270 -19.79 -22.61 -38.69
CA LEU A 270 -19.01 -22.40 -37.48
C LEU A 270 -18.80 -23.70 -36.69
N PHE A 271 -19.82 -24.57 -36.65
CA PHE A 271 -19.80 -25.83 -35.90
C PHE A 271 -19.33 -27.03 -36.74
N THR A 272 -19.26 -26.92 -38.06
CA THR A 272 -18.71 -27.98 -38.93
C THR A 272 -17.17 -27.98 -38.95
N LYS A 273 -16.52 -26.88 -38.55
CA LYS A 273 -15.06 -26.78 -38.50
C LYS A 273 -14.50 -27.64 -37.36
N LYS A 274 -13.64 -28.61 -37.69
CA LYS A 274 -13.01 -29.51 -36.69
C LYS A 274 -12.27 -28.77 -35.58
N GLU A 275 -11.63 -27.65 -35.92
CA GLU A 275 -10.90 -26.80 -34.97
C GLU A 275 -11.77 -26.30 -33.79
N THR A 276 -13.09 -26.17 -33.97
CA THR A 276 -14.00 -25.70 -32.90
C THR A 276 -14.49 -26.84 -32.00
N LEU A 277 -14.42 -28.09 -32.48
CA LEU A 277 -14.80 -29.30 -31.72
C LEU A 277 -13.62 -30.03 -31.08
N GLU A 278 -12.40 -29.87 -31.59
CA GLU A 278 -11.20 -30.56 -31.10
C GLU A 278 -10.86 -30.21 -29.62
N ALA A 279 -11.26 -29.04 -29.16
CA ALA A 279 -11.06 -28.62 -27.77
C ALA A 279 -12.07 -29.24 -26.78
N ILE A 280 -13.13 -29.90 -27.26
CA ILE A 280 -14.25 -30.36 -26.44
C ILE A 280 -14.20 -31.88 -26.31
N LYS A 281 -14.25 -32.37 -25.07
CA LYS A 281 -14.35 -33.81 -24.80
C LYS A 281 -15.67 -34.35 -25.35
N PRO A 282 -15.68 -35.56 -25.96
CA PRO A 282 -16.88 -36.12 -26.58
C PRO A 282 -18.05 -36.28 -25.59
N GLU A 283 -17.76 -36.59 -24.33
CA GLU A 283 -18.75 -36.70 -23.24
C GLU A 283 -19.48 -35.39 -22.91
N LYS A 284 -18.94 -34.24 -23.32
CA LYS A 284 -19.51 -32.91 -23.03
C LYS A 284 -20.11 -32.23 -24.27
N LEU A 285 -20.15 -32.92 -25.41
CA LEU A 285 -20.73 -32.36 -26.63
C LEU A 285 -22.21 -32.03 -26.47
N ASP A 286 -22.97 -32.86 -25.75
CA ASP A 286 -24.40 -32.60 -25.50
C ASP A 286 -24.60 -31.32 -24.68
N ALA A 287 -23.82 -31.13 -23.61
CA ALA A 287 -23.86 -29.92 -22.79
C ALA A 287 -23.46 -28.67 -23.60
N PHE A 288 -22.48 -28.82 -24.49
CA PHE A 288 -22.07 -27.76 -25.40
C PHE A 288 -23.19 -27.37 -26.38
N TYR A 289 -23.81 -28.33 -27.06
CA TYR A 289 -24.91 -28.04 -27.98
C TYR A 289 -26.18 -27.53 -27.29
N ASN A 290 -26.43 -27.94 -26.04
CA ASN A 290 -27.49 -27.36 -25.22
C ASN A 290 -27.23 -25.86 -24.96
N CYS A 291 -25.99 -25.48 -24.68
CA CYS A 291 -25.59 -24.07 -24.54
C CYS A 291 -25.77 -23.32 -25.86
N VAL A 292 -25.33 -23.89 -26.99
CA VAL A 292 -25.54 -23.32 -28.33
C VAL A 292 -27.02 -23.08 -28.60
N SER A 293 -27.86 -24.10 -28.36
CA SER A 293 -29.31 -24.00 -28.56
C SER A 293 -29.91 -22.89 -27.71
N THR A 294 -29.52 -22.81 -26.43
CA THR A 294 -30.01 -21.76 -25.53
C THR A 294 -29.59 -20.38 -26.00
N LEU A 295 -28.34 -20.24 -26.47
CA LEU A 295 -27.83 -18.97 -26.98
C LEU A 295 -28.55 -18.57 -28.27
N MET A 296 -28.76 -19.50 -29.20
CA MET A 296 -29.53 -19.26 -30.43
C MET A 296 -30.97 -18.85 -30.13
N SER A 297 -31.62 -19.50 -29.17
CA SER A 297 -32.98 -19.13 -28.75
C SER A 297 -33.05 -17.74 -28.10
N ASN A 298 -32.02 -17.32 -27.37
CA ASN A 298 -31.99 -15.99 -26.74
C ASN A 298 -31.73 -14.85 -27.74
N GLN A 299 -31.23 -15.14 -28.94
CA GLN A 299 -30.91 -14.14 -29.96
C GLN A 299 -32.07 -13.83 -30.93
N MET A 300 -33.08 -14.70 -30.96
CA MET A 300 -34.25 -14.63 -31.84
C MET A 300 -35.47 -14.09 -31.08
#